data_AF-A0A925TQQ8-F1
#
_entry.id   AF-A0A925TQQ8-F1
#
_cell.length_a   1.000
_cell.length_b   1.000
_cell.length_c   1.000
_cell.angle_alpha   90.00
_cell.angle_beta   90.00
_cell.angle_gamma   90.00
#
_symmetry.space_group_name_H-M   'P 1'
#
loop_
_entity.id
_entity.type
_entity.pdbx_description
1 polymer ?
#
loop_
_entity_poly.entity_id
_entity_poly.type
_entity_poly.pdbx_seq_one_letter_code
_entity_poly.pdbx_strand_id
1 'polypeptide(L)'
;MQTSLNDIEQIEAHLFHTASEADSVVFEARVILDGNLREQIEWQQQAYAIVELYGRKQLRAELEAVHQKLFHAPEHESFRQKVFRFFSNR
;
A
#
# COMPACT_ATOMS: atom_id res chain seq x y z
N MET A 1 22.11 17.52 -15.26
CA MET A 1 22.17 16.27 -14.49
C MET A 1 20.96 16.23 -13.57
N GLN A 2 20.06 15.25 -13.73
CA GLN A 2 18.83 15.11 -12.93
C GLN A 2 19.16 14.39 -11.61
N THR A 3 19.89 15.05 -10.71
CA THR A 3 20.26 14.49 -9.39
C THR A 3 19.02 14.06 -8.60
N SER A 4 17.96 14.88 -8.64
CA SER A 4 16.69 14.59 -7.95
C SER A 4 15.99 13.30 -8.42
N LEU A 5 16.07 12.91 -9.71
CA LEU A 5 15.41 11.68 -10.17
C LEU A 5 16.17 10.43 -9.71
N ASN A 6 17.50 10.50 -9.66
CA ASN A 6 18.32 9.40 -9.18
C ASN A 6 18.14 9.22 -7.66
N ASP A 7 18.01 10.31 -6.91
CA ASP A 7 17.72 10.22 -5.47
C ASP A 7 16.35 9.60 -5.20
N ILE A 8 15.30 9.93 -5.98
CA ILE A 8 13.99 9.28 -5.88
C ILE A 8 14.09 7.77 -6.12
N GLU A 9 14.76 7.35 -7.20
CA GLU A 9 14.93 5.94 -7.55
C GLU A 9 15.64 5.16 -6.42
N GLN A 10 16.67 5.74 -5.83
CA GLN A 10 17.41 5.12 -4.74
C GLN A 10 16.61 5.09 -3.43
N ILE A 11 15.83 6.14 -3.14
CA ILE A 11 14.89 6.14 -2.02
C ILE A 11 13.85 5.03 -2.21
N GLU A 12 13.28 4.89 -3.41
CA GLU A 12 12.33 3.81 -3.71
C GLU A 12 12.98 2.43 -3.53
N ALA A 13 14.18 2.23 -4.08
CA ALA A 13 14.89 0.97 -3.94
C ALA A 13 15.20 0.62 -2.48
N HIS A 14 15.50 1.63 -1.66
CA HIS A 14 15.70 1.47 -0.23
C HIS A 14 14.39 1.14 0.52
N LEU A 15 13.31 1.89 0.25
CA LEU A 15 12.00 1.72 0.91
C LEU A 15 11.35 0.37 0.58
N PHE A 16 11.54 -0.12 -0.64
CA PHE A 16 10.97 -1.39 -1.10
C PHE A 16 11.95 -2.57 -1.00
N HIS A 17 13.13 -2.37 -0.44
CA HIS A 17 14.17 -3.39 -0.29
C HIS A 17 14.52 -4.11 -1.60
N THR A 18 14.59 -3.35 -2.71
CA THR A 18 14.90 -3.88 -4.05
C THR A 18 16.33 -3.56 -4.49
N ALA A 19 17.07 -2.75 -3.73
CA ALA A 19 18.48 -2.48 -3.97
C ALA A 19 19.37 -3.71 -3.74
N SER A 20 20.53 -3.76 -4.40
CA SER A 20 21.56 -4.76 -4.07
C SER A 20 22.14 -4.49 -2.67
N GLU A 21 22.73 -5.51 -2.03
CA GLU A 21 23.35 -5.33 -0.71
C GLU A 21 24.44 -4.25 -0.71
N ALA A 22 25.26 -4.21 -1.76
CA ALA A 22 26.31 -3.21 -1.92
C ALA A 22 25.73 -1.79 -2.04
N ASP A 23 24.67 -1.63 -2.85
CA ASP A 23 24.02 -0.34 -3.04
C ASP A 23 23.28 0.11 -1.77
N SER A 24 22.66 -0.82 -1.03
CA SER A 24 22.00 -0.53 0.25
C SER A 24 22.98 0.03 1.27
N VAL A 25 24.15 -0.59 1.42
CA VAL A 25 25.18 -0.11 2.37
C VAL A 25 25.68 1.29 2.00
N VAL A 26 25.93 1.55 0.72
CA VAL A 26 26.35 2.88 0.25
C VAL A 26 25.26 3.91 0.48
N PHE A 27 24.00 3.57 0.21
CA PHE A 27 22.87 4.45 0.41
C PHE A 27 22.65 4.76 1.90
N GLU A 28 22.71 3.76 2.79
CA GLU A 28 22.61 3.95 4.24
C GLU A 28 23.69 4.89 4.78
N ALA A 29 24.93 4.74 4.31
CA ALA A 29 26.01 5.67 4.66
C ALA A 29 25.68 7.10 4.22
N ARG A 30 25.10 7.30 3.02
CA ARG A 30 24.66 8.62 2.56
C ARG A 30 23.55 9.18 3.43
N VAL A 31 22.56 8.39 3.83
CA VAL A 31 21.45 8.83 4.70
C VAL A 31 21.96 9.31 6.06
N ILE A 32 23.00 8.69 6.61
CA ILE A 32 23.62 9.13 7.87
C ILE A 32 24.33 10.50 7.70
N LEU A 33 24.94 10.73 6.55
CA LEU A 33 25.75 11.93 6.28
C LEU A 33 24.94 13.11 5.75
N ASP A 34 23.82 12.85 5.08
CA ASP A 34 22.98 13.85 4.43
C ASP A 34 21.59 13.94 5.08
N GLY A 35 21.42 14.95 5.94
CA GLY A 35 20.16 15.20 6.62
C GLY A 35 19.00 15.57 5.69
N ASN A 36 19.28 16.14 4.50
CA ASN A 36 18.24 16.45 3.51
C ASN A 36 17.74 15.17 2.84
N LEU A 37 18.65 14.25 2.52
CA LEU A 37 18.27 12.93 2.00
C LEU A 37 17.38 12.17 3.00
N ARG A 38 17.72 12.23 4.30
CA ARG A 38 16.87 11.65 5.34
C ARG A 38 15.48 12.27 5.38
N GLU A 39 15.37 13.60 5.30
CA GLU A 39 14.08 14.29 5.29
C GLU A 39 13.24 13.89 4.06
N GLN A 40 13.86 13.73 2.90
CA GLN A 40 13.18 13.26 1.68
C GLN A 40 12.61 11.84 1.85
N ILE A 41 13.35 10.94 2.49
CA ILE A 41 12.85 9.59 2.82
C ILE A 41 11.62 9.68 3.72
N GLU A 42 11.68 10.49 4.78
CA GLU A 42 10.57 10.66 5.73
C GLU A 42 9.32 11.21 5.03
N TRP A 43 9.47 12.23 4.16
CA TRP A 43 8.35 12.76 3.37
C TRP A 43 7.76 11.74 2.40
N GLN A 44 8.59 10.94 1.73
CA GLN A 44 8.12 9.92 0.79
C GLN A 44 7.37 8.79 1.52
N GLN A 45 7.86 8.35 2.68
CA GLN A 45 7.14 7.40 3.53
C GLN A 45 5.77 7.92 3.97
N GLN A 46 5.69 9.19 4.38
CA GLN A 46 4.43 9.82 4.76
C GLN A 46 3.45 9.92 3.59
N ALA A 47 3.95 10.30 2.40
CA ALA A 47 3.13 10.37 1.20
C ALA A 47 2.52 9.00 0.86
N TYR A 48 3.33 7.93 0.89
CA TYR A 48 2.84 6.56 0.67
C TYR A 48 1.82 6.14 1.73
N ALA A 49 2.06 6.44 3.01
CA ALA A 49 1.10 6.12 4.07
C ALA A 49 -0.26 6.80 3.85
N ILE A 50 -0.27 8.06 3.39
CA ILE A 50 -1.50 8.79 3.08
C ILE A 50 -2.23 8.16 1.89
N VAL A 51 -1.49 7.86 0.81
CA VAL A 51 -2.05 7.21 -0.39
C VAL A 51 -2.65 5.85 -0.05
N GLU A 52 -1.93 5.04 0.72
CA GLU A 52 -2.41 3.72 1.15
C GLU A 52 -3.66 3.84 2.03
N LEU A 53 -3.66 4.75 3.00
CA LEU A 53 -4.83 4.97 3.86
C LEU A 53 -6.06 5.38 3.07
N TYR A 54 -5.89 6.27 2.10
CA TYR A 54 -6.96 6.69 1.22
C TYR A 54 -7.48 5.52 0.37
N GLY A 55 -6.56 4.78 -0.26
CA GLY A 55 -6.90 3.59 -1.06
C GLY A 55 -7.65 2.53 -0.24
N ARG A 56 -7.22 2.26 1.00
CA ARG A 56 -7.90 1.33 1.91
C ARG A 56 -9.32 1.79 2.26
N LYS A 57 -9.54 3.09 2.47
CA LYS A 57 -10.88 3.64 2.72
C LYS A 57 -11.78 3.47 1.51
N GLN A 58 -11.27 3.75 0.31
CA GLN A 58 -12.02 3.57 -0.92
C GLN A 58 -12.38 2.09 -1.15
N LEU A 59 -11.40 1.19 -1.04
CA LEU A 59 -11.61 -0.25 -1.19
C LEU A 59 -12.66 -0.78 -0.20
N ARG A 60 -12.62 -0.30 1.05
CA ARG A 60 -13.63 -0.65 2.05
C ARG A 60 -15.04 -0.19 1.63
N ALA A 61 -15.17 1.02 1.10
CA ALA A 61 -16.46 1.53 0.63
C ALA A 61 -16.99 0.71 -0.56
N GLU A 62 -16.12 0.33 -1.48
CA GLU A 62 -16.47 -0.53 -2.62
C GLU A 62 -16.92 -1.92 -2.16
N LEU A 63 -16.19 -2.53 -1.23
CA LEU A 63 -16.56 -3.83 -0.63
C LEU A 63 -17.89 -3.75 0.11
N GLU A 64 -18.13 -2.70 0.88
CA GLU A 64 -19.42 -2.50 1.55
C GLU A 64 -20.55 -2.35 0.54
N ALA A 65 -20.36 -1.59 -0.54
CA ALA A 65 -21.37 -1.45 -1.59
C ALA A 65 -21.68 -2.78 -2.29
N VAL A 66 -20.67 -3.61 -2.55
CA VAL A 66 -20.85 -4.97 -3.09
C VAL A 66 -21.59 -5.86 -2.09
N HIS A 67 -21.21 -5.82 -0.81
CA HIS A 67 -21.87 -6.55 0.26
C HIS A 67 -23.36 -6.17 0.37
N GLN A 68 -23.67 -4.87 0.39
CA GLN A 68 -25.05 -4.37 0.42
C GLN A 68 -25.86 -4.90 -0.76
N LYS A 69 -25.31 -4.86 -1.98
CA LYS A 69 -25.99 -5.41 -3.16
C LYS A 69 -26.24 -6.91 -3.00
N LEU A 70 -25.19 -7.71 -2.79
CA LEU A 70 -25.29 -9.17 -2.80
C LEU A 70 -26.05 -9.78 -1.61
N PHE A 71 -25.99 -9.16 -0.44
CA PHE A 71 -26.56 -9.72 0.79
C PHE A 71 -27.85 -9.05 1.26
N HIS A 72 -28.24 -7.90 0.70
CA HIS A 72 -29.48 -7.24 1.09
C HIS A 72 -30.50 -7.09 -0.04
N ALA A 73 -30.09 -7.11 -1.31
CA ALA A 73 -31.05 -7.07 -2.41
C ALA A 73 -31.86 -8.38 -2.51
N PRO A 74 -33.18 -8.32 -2.74
CA PRO A 74 -34.03 -9.51 -2.82
C PRO A 74 -33.65 -10.42 -3.99
N GLU A 75 -33.15 -9.86 -5.09
CA GLU A 75 -32.69 -10.58 -6.29
C GLU A 75 -31.50 -11.54 -6.05
N HIS A 76 -30.77 -11.38 -4.94
CA HIS A 76 -29.60 -12.20 -4.60
C HIS A 76 -29.83 -13.14 -3.39
N GLU A 77 -31.08 -13.37 -2.99
CA GLU A 77 -31.41 -14.22 -1.85
C GLU A 77 -30.83 -15.64 -1.95
N SER A 78 -30.97 -16.29 -3.11
CA SER A 78 -30.46 -17.65 -3.33
C SER A 78 -28.94 -17.76 -3.18
N PHE A 79 -28.19 -16.73 -3.58
CA PHE A 79 -26.75 -16.63 -3.40
C PHE A 79 -26.39 -16.53 -1.91
N ARG A 80 -27.00 -15.57 -1.20
CA ARG A 80 -26.82 -15.37 0.24
C ARG A 80 -27.11 -16.64 1.05
N GLN A 81 -28.21 -17.35 0.75
CA GLN A 81 -28.56 -18.61 1.43
C GLN A 81 -27.51 -19.71 1.18
N LYS A 82 -26.95 -19.82 -0.04
CA LYS A 82 -25.86 -20.77 -0.33
C LYS A 82 -24.61 -20.47 0.48
N VAL A 83 -24.24 -19.19 0.57
CA VAL A 83 -23.08 -18.75 1.36
C VAL A 83 -23.29 -19.11 2.84
N PHE A 84 -24.43 -18.75 3.43
CA PHE A 84 -24.70 -19.11 4.84
C PHE A 84 -24.65 -20.62 5.07
N ARG A 85 -25.27 -21.43 4.20
CA ARG A 85 -25.21 -22.90 4.31
C ARG A 85 -23.79 -23.45 4.26
N PHE A 86 -22.91 -22.87 3.44
CA PHE A 86 -21.51 -23.28 3.37
C PHE A 86 -20.77 -23.07 4.69
N PHE A 87 -21.06 -21.98 5.39
CA PHE A 87 -20.44 -21.67 6.68
C PHE A 87 -21.14 -22.32 7.87
N SER A 88 -22.42 -22.71 7.77
CA SER A 88 -23.16 -23.42 8.82
C SER A 88 -22.92 -24.93 8.88
N ASN A 89 -22.39 -25.53 7.80
CA ASN A 89 -22.13 -26.98 7.72
C ASN A 89 -20.68 -27.36 8.08
N ARG A 90 -19.95 -26.48 8.76
CA ARG A 90 -18.67 -26.76 9.43
C ARG A 90 -18.87 -26.75 10.94
#